data_AF-C5HUK4-F1
#
_entry.id   AF-C5HUK4-F1
#
_cell.length_a   1.000
_cell.length_b   1.000
_cell.length_c   1.000
_cell.angle_alpha   90.00
_cell.angle_beta   90.00
_cell.angle_gamma   90.00
#
_symmetry.space_group_name_H-M   'P 1'
#
loop_
_entity.id
_entity.type
_entity.pdbx_description
1 polymer ?
#
loop_
_entity_poly.entity_id
_entity_poly.type
_entity_poly.pdbx_seq_one_letter_code
_entity_poly.pdbx_strand_id
1 'polypeptide(L)'
;AHGGEAVLVVLQLAAVAHGSTLRGTALVAHAWMIGATLANSSFLLVHEISHDLVFKAEWANRVLGMVAQLPLLAPMAESFRYYHAFHHKALGVEDTDPDIPTAWEEQLLQLPGALGVGVRLVALALNMIPYLFRPILL
;
A
#
# COMPACT_ATOMS: atom_id res chain seq x y z
N ALA A 1 0.75 -4.63 23.28
CA ALA A 1 0.02 -5.75 22.66
C ALA A 1 0.59 -5.98 21.25
N HIS A 2 1.83 -6.47 21.17
CA HIS A 2 2.69 -6.40 19.95
C HIS A 2 2.78 -7.75 19.23
N GLY A 3 1.68 -8.50 19.18
CA GLY A 3 1.65 -9.86 18.62
C GLY A 3 1.02 -9.95 17.23
N GLY A 4 0.19 -9.00 16.83
CA GLY A 4 -0.58 -9.07 15.58
C GLY A 4 0.30 -8.91 14.33
N GLU A 5 1.39 -8.17 14.47
CA GLU A 5 2.31 -7.80 13.41
C GLU A 5 3.14 -9.01 12.95
N ALA A 6 3.71 -9.74 13.91
CA ALA A 6 4.44 -10.97 13.64
C ALA A 6 3.51 -12.06 13.06
N VAL A 7 2.28 -12.16 13.56
CA VAL A 7 1.27 -13.08 13.02
C VAL A 7 0.98 -12.76 11.55
N LEU A 8 0.81 -11.49 11.20
CA LEU A 8 0.51 -11.10 9.83
C LEU A 8 1.66 -11.43 8.85
N VAL A 9 2.91 -11.22 9.24
CA VAL A 9 4.08 -11.60 8.42
C VAL A 9 4.15 -13.12 8.23
N VAL A 10 3.94 -13.89 9.30
CA VAL A 10 3.90 -15.36 9.22
C VAL A 10 2.76 -15.83 8.31
N LEU A 11 1.58 -15.24 8.41
CA LEU A 11 0.45 -15.57 7.55
C LEU A 11 0.72 -15.24 6.07
N GLN A 12 1.39 -14.11 5.78
CA GLN A 12 1.81 -13.77 4.42
C GLN A 12 2.77 -14.81 3.85
N LEU A 13 3.80 -15.21 4.60
CA LEU A 13 4.75 -16.25 4.16
C LEU A 13 4.07 -17.61 3.98
N ALA A 14 3.16 -17.97 4.89
CA ALA A 14 2.39 -19.20 4.78
C ALA A 14 1.46 -19.20 3.55
N ALA A 15 0.81 -18.07 3.26
CA ALA A 15 -0.03 -17.91 2.07
C ALA A 15 0.80 -18.02 0.78
N VAL A 16 2.01 -17.45 0.74
CA VAL A 16 2.93 -17.60 -0.40
C VAL A 16 3.35 -19.06 -0.56
N ALA A 17 3.76 -19.72 0.52
CA ALA A 17 4.18 -21.13 0.48
C ALA A 17 3.04 -22.05 0.01
N HIS A 18 1.83 -21.88 0.56
CA HIS A 18 0.67 -22.65 0.13
C HIS A 18 0.28 -22.35 -1.32
N GLY A 19 0.23 -21.07 -1.70
CA GLY A 19 -0.04 -20.64 -3.07
C GLY A 19 0.93 -21.22 -4.09
N SER A 20 2.20 -21.43 -3.72
CA SER A 20 3.22 -22.05 -4.59
C SER A 20 2.87 -23.49 -5.01
N THR A 21 1.98 -24.17 -4.28
CA THR A 21 1.48 -25.51 -4.60
C THR A 21 0.27 -25.51 -5.53
N LEU A 22 -0.40 -24.36 -5.70
CA LEU A 22 -1.61 -24.21 -6.50
C LEU A 22 -1.30 -23.79 -7.94
N ARG A 23 -2.22 -24.08 -8.86
CA ARG A 23 -2.13 -23.71 -10.28
C ARG A 23 -3.49 -23.27 -10.82
N GLY A 24 -3.48 -22.56 -11.96
CA GLY A 24 -4.69 -22.17 -12.67
C GLY A 24 -5.68 -21.37 -11.81
N THR A 25 -6.97 -21.69 -11.93
CA THR A 25 -8.05 -20.98 -11.23
C THR A 25 -7.94 -21.07 -9.71
N ALA A 26 -7.43 -22.17 -9.16
CA ALA A 26 -7.23 -22.31 -7.72
C ALA A 26 -6.17 -21.32 -7.19
N LEU A 27 -5.08 -21.12 -7.94
CA LEU A 27 -4.08 -20.11 -7.61
C LEU A 27 -4.67 -18.70 -7.66
N VAL A 28 -5.46 -18.39 -8.70
CA VAL A 28 -6.11 -17.08 -8.85
C VAL A 28 -7.08 -16.81 -7.69
N ALA A 29 -7.95 -17.77 -7.35
CA ALA A 29 -8.89 -17.63 -6.24
C ALA A 29 -8.17 -17.47 -4.89
N HIS A 30 -7.09 -18.24 -4.66
CA HIS A 30 -6.26 -18.10 -3.47
C HIS A 30 -5.60 -16.72 -3.38
N ALA A 31 -4.96 -16.27 -4.45
CA ALA A 31 -4.31 -14.97 -4.51
C ALA A 31 -5.32 -13.83 -4.28
N TRP A 32 -6.51 -13.94 -4.87
CA TRP A 32 -7.54 -12.91 -4.74
C TRP A 32 -8.19 -12.87 -3.36
N MET A 33 -8.55 -14.02 -2.77
CA MET A 33 -9.22 -14.03 -1.47
C MET A 33 -8.24 -13.89 -0.30
N ILE A 34 -7.15 -14.66 -0.29
CA ILE A 34 -6.22 -14.72 0.84
C ILE A 34 -5.10 -13.72 0.63
N GLY A 35 -4.46 -13.74 -0.54
CA GLY A 35 -3.35 -12.84 -0.86
C GLY A 35 -3.75 -11.37 -0.77
N ALA A 36 -4.82 -10.96 -1.44
CA ALA A 36 -5.27 -9.57 -1.42
C ALA A 36 -5.70 -9.11 -0.02
N THR A 37 -6.39 -9.96 0.75
CA THR A 37 -6.77 -9.64 2.14
C THR A 37 -5.54 -9.42 3.01
N LEU A 38 -4.57 -10.33 2.97
CA LEU A 38 -3.33 -10.20 3.76
C LEU A 38 -2.50 -8.99 3.33
N ALA A 39 -2.44 -8.69 2.03
CA ALA A 39 -1.77 -7.50 1.52
C ALA A 39 -2.45 -6.22 2.03
N ASN A 40 -3.79 -6.15 1.97
CA ASN A 40 -4.55 -5.02 2.50
C ASN A 40 -4.35 -4.85 4.02
N SER A 41 -4.39 -5.94 4.79
CA SER A 41 -4.08 -5.89 6.23
C SER A 41 -2.66 -5.40 6.50
N SER A 42 -1.70 -5.75 5.64
CA SER A 42 -0.31 -5.30 5.78
C SER A 42 -0.18 -3.80 5.54
N PHE A 43 -0.93 -3.23 4.58
CA PHE A 43 -0.98 -1.78 4.38
C PHE A 43 -1.56 -1.03 5.57
N LEU A 44 -2.65 -1.53 6.16
CA LEU A 44 -3.18 -0.95 7.40
C LEU A 44 -2.16 -1.04 8.53
N LEU A 45 -1.47 -2.17 8.68
CA LEU A 45 -0.45 -2.27 9.71
C LEU A 45 0.68 -1.25 9.52
N VAL A 46 1.17 -1.07 8.28
CA VAL A 46 2.20 -0.07 7.96
C VAL A 46 1.70 1.35 8.22
N HIS A 47 0.43 1.62 7.94
CA HIS A 47 -0.20 2.90 8.24
C HIS A 47 -0.11 3.22 9.73
N GLU A 48 -0.50 2.30 10.60
CA GLU A 48 -0.45 2.48 12.05
C GLU A 48 1.01 2.58 12.57
N ILE A 49 1.93 1.78 12.01
CA ILE A 49 3.36 1.86 12.33
C ILE A 49 3.96 3.22 11.95
N SER A 50 3.51 3.81 10.84
CA SER A 50 4.04 5.09 10.33
C SER A 50 3.84 6.26 11.30
N HIS A 51 2.80 6.15 12.14
CA HIS A 51 2.46 7.08 13.22
C HIS A 51 3.21 6.83 14.54
N ASP A 52 4.18 5.92 14.55
CA ASP A 52 4.95 5.54 15.73
C ASP A 52 4.10 4.98 16.89
N LEU A 53 2.94 4.37 16.58
CA LEU A 53 1.98 3.90 17.59
C LEU A 53 2.32 2.53 18.20
N VAL A 54 3.26 1.78 17.62
CA VAL A 54 3.60 0.42 18.09
C VAL A 54 4.65 0.46 19.21
N PHE A 55 5.74 1.20 19.03
CA PHE A 55 6.81 1.34 20.02
C PHE A 55 7.07 2.81 20.37
N LYS A 56 7.56 3.05 21.60
CA LYS A 56 8.01 4.39 22.01
C LYS A 56 9.25 4.88 21.25
N ALA A 57 10.08 3.96 20.79
CA ALA A 57 11.29 4.28 20.05
C ALA A 57 10.99 4.26 18.55
N GLU A 58 11.10 5.41 17.90
CA GLU A 58 10.84 5.61 16.47
C GLU A 58 11.59 4.60 15.58
N TRP A 59 12.87 4.38 15.85
CA TRP A 59 13.69 3.45 15.06
C TRP A 59 13.14 2.02 15.08
N ALA A 60 12.50 1.60 16.16
CA ALA A 60 11.92 0.26 16.27
C ALA A 60 10.66 0.13 15.40
N ASN A 61 9.83 1.19 15.31
CA ASN A 61 8.70 1.23 14.38
C ASN A 61 9.18 1.16 12.93
N ARG A 62 10.21 1.93 12.58
CA ARG A 62 10.81 1.95 11.23
C ARG A 62 11.29 0.56 10.79
N VAL A 63 12.05 -0.13 11.65
CA VAL A 63 12.50 -1.51 11.39
C VAL A 63 11.31 -2.47 11.26
N LEU A 64 10.31 -2.36 12.13
CA LEU A 64 9.11 -3.20 12.05
C LEU A 64 8.34 -2.96 10.74
N GLY A 65 8.18 -1.71 10.31
CA GLY A 65 7.51 -1.36 9.06
C GLY A 65 8.21 -1.94 7.84
N MET A 66 9.55 -1.95 7.81
CA MET A 66 10.32 -2.61 6.76
C MET A 66 10.09 -4.13 6.75
N VAL A 67 10.11 -4.78 7.92
CA VAL A 67 9.89 -6.22 8.05
C VAL A 67 8.46 -6.61 7.63
N ALA A 68 7.47 -5.83 8.03
CA ALA A 68 6.06 -6.06 7.70
C ALA A 68 5.78 -6.09 6.19
N GLN A 69 6.58 -5.35 5.40
CA GLN A 69 6.43 -5.25 3.95
C GLN A 69 7.33 -6.17 3.14
N LEU A 70 8.26 -6.91 3.75
CA LEU A 70 9.13 -7.85 3.02
C LEU A 70 8.34 -8.82 2.11
N PRO A 71 7.20 -9.40 2.53
CA PRO A 71 6.42 -10.30 1.67
C PRO A 71 5.81 -9.60 0.44
N LEU A 72 5.64 -8.28 0.48
CA LEU A 72 5.08 -7.49 -0.63
C LEU A 72 6.15 -7.07 -1.66
N LEU A 73 7.43 -7.38 -1.42
CA LEU A 73 8.57 -7.09 -2.31
C LEU A 73 8.72 -5.61 -2.72
N ALA A 74 8.08 -4.69 -2.00
CA ALA A 74 8.13 -3.26 -2.25
C ALA A 74 8.62 -2.53 -0.99
N PRO A 75 9.74 -1.78 -1.04
CA PRO A 75 10.27 -1.06 0.11
C PRO A 75 9.51 0.24 0.36
N MET A 76 8.20 0.17 0.63
CA MET A 76 7.38 1.38 0.77
C MET A 76 7.37 1.97 2.17
N ALA A 77 7.86 1.30 3.21
CA ALA A 77 7.54 1.68 4.59
C ALA A 77 7.99 3.11 4.93
N GLU A 78 9.20 3.47 4.52
CA GLU A 78 9.78 4.79 4.78
C GLU A 78 9.19 5.86 3.86
N SER A 79 9.02 5.55 2.58
CA SER A 79 8.35 6.46 1.64
C SER A 79 6.94 6.77 2.12
N PHE A 80 6.16 5.72 2.41
CA PHE A 80 4.81 5.83 2.95
C PHE A 80 4.82 6.70 4.22
N ARG A 81 5.66 6.40 5.21
CA ARG A 81 5.77 7.23 6.42
C ARG A 81 6.01 8.72 6.11
N TYR A 82 6.94 9.02 5.20
CA TYR A 82 7.23 10.39 4.81
C TYR A 82 6.01 11.06 4.17
N TYR A 83 5.45 10.50 3.09
CA TYR A 83 4.33 11.11 2.36
C TYR A 83 3.04 11.13 3.16
N HIS A 84 2.78 10.08 3.94
CA HIS A 84 1.62 9.99 4.81
C HIS A 84 1.62 11.10 5.88
N ALA A 85 2.80 11.48 6.38
CA ALA A 85 2.94 12.63 7.26
C ALA A 85 2.60 13.96 6.54
N PHE A 86 2.97 14.13 5.27
CA PHE A 86 2.56 15.29 4.46
C PHE A 86 1.06 15.31 4.22
N HIS A 87 0.47 14.17 3.86
CA HIS A 87 -0.97 14.00 3.71
C HIS A 87 -1.72 14.46 4.96
N HIS A 88 -1.34 13.99 6.15
CA HIS A 88 -1.98 14.46 7.40
C HIS A 88 -1.73 15.93 7.72
N LYS A 89 -0.55 16.46 7.38
CA LYS A 89 -0.19 17.86 7.67
C LYS A 89 -0.88 18.86 6.74
N ALA A 90 -1.13 18.46 5.49
CA ALA A 90 -1.65 19.29 4.42
C ALA A 90 -2.86 18.65 3.73
N LEU A 91 -3.71 17.97 4.50
CA LEU A 91 -4.85 17.20 3.99
C LEU A 91 -5.75 18.07 3.12
N GLY A 92 -5.97 17.65 1.86
CA GLY A 92 -6.84 18.37 0.94
C GLY A 92 -6.21 19.64 0.33
N VAL A 93 -4.94 19.95 0.60
CA VAL A 93 -4.24 21.10 0.03
C VAL A 93 -3.62 20.71 -1.31
N GLU A 94 -4.11 21.35 -2.38
CA GLU A 94 -3.58 21.17 -3.74
C GLU A 94 -2.06 21.33 -3.79
N ASP A 95 -1.41 20.53 -4.66
CA ASP A 95 0.04 20.47 -4.87
C ASP A 95 0.90 20.12 -3.63
N THR A 96 0.30 19.92 -2.45
CA THR A 96 1.01 19.60 -1.20
C THR A 96 0.60 18.24 -0.63
N ASP A 97 -0.69 17.90 -0.71
CA ASP A 97 -1.20 16.60 -0.33
C ASP A 97 -0.79 15.55 -1.38
N PRO A 98 0.09 14.60 -1.04
CA PRO A 98 0.51 13.57 -1.97
C PRO A 98 -0.59 12.56 -2.30
N ASP A 99 -1.82 12.68 -1.79
CA ASP A 99 -2.97 11.87 -2.20
C ASP A 99 -3.90 12.60 -3.19
N ILE A 100 -3.67 13.88 -3.48
CA ILE A 100 -4.43 14.62 -4.48
C ILE A 100 -3.89 14.34 -5.88
N PRO A 101 -4.74 14.07 -6.88
CA PRO A 101 -4.33 14.00 -8.28
C PRO A 101 -3.65 15.30 -8.73
N THR A 102 -2.51 15.18 -9.38
CA THR A 102 -1.90 16.29 -10.11
C THR A 102 -2.82 16.77 -11.24
N ALA A 103 -2.59 17.99 -11.75
CA ALA A 103 -3.42 18.56 -12.82
C ALA A 103 -3.54 17.66 -14.07
N TRP A 104 -2.51 16.90 -14.42
CA TRP A 104 -2.55 15.99 -15.57
C TRP A 104 -3.31 14.68 -15.25
N GLU A 105 -3.20 14.17 -14.02
CA GLU A 105 -3.99 13.01 -13.57
C GLU A 105 -5.47 13.36 -13.54
N GLU A 106 -5.80 14.58 -13.09
CA GLU A 106 -7.18 15.07 -13.11
C GLU A 106 -7.74 15.11 -14.53
N GLN A 107 -6.99 15.64 -15.50
CA GLN A 107 -7.39 15.65 -16.91
C GLN A 107 -7.68 14.24 -17.45
N LEU A 108 -6.87 13.25 -17.08
CA LEU A 108 -7.08 11.85 -17.46
C LEU A 108 -8.33 11.26 -16.80
N LEU A 109 -8.53 11.52 -15.51
CA LEU A 109 -9.69 11.04 -14.75
C LEU A 109 -11.00 11.66 -15.26
N GLN A 110 -10.96 12.84 -15.88
CA GLN A 110 -12.11 13.53 -16.44
C GLN A 110 -12.45 13.13 -17.89
N LEU A 111 -11.69 12.22 -18.52
CA LEU A 111 -12.00 11.75 -19.88
C LEU A 111 -13.45 11.21 -19.97
N PRO A 112 -14.17 11.47 -21.08
CA PRO A 112 -15.54 11.03 -21.23
C PRO A 112 -15.65 9.58 -21.74
N GLY A 113 -16.86 9.02 -21.60
CA GLY A 113 -17.25 7.74 -22.22
C GLY A 113 -16.50 6.52 -21.67
N ALA A 114 -16.47 5.45 -22.46
CA ALA A 114 -15.88 4.16 -22.05
C ALA A 114 -14.38 4.26 -21.74
N LEU A 115 -13.65 5.14 -22.45
CA LEU A 115 -12.23 5.40 -22.18
C LEU A 115 -12.02 5.98 -20.78
N GLY A 116 -12.81 6.98 -20.39
CA GLY A 116 -12.75 7.56 -19.06
C GLY A 116 -13.06 6.59 -17.93
N VAL A 117 -14.07 5.73 -18.14
CA VAL A 117 -14.37 4.63 -17.20
C VAL A 117 -13.17 3.70 -17.06
N GLY A 118 -12.56 3.30 -18.18
CA GLY A 118 -11.36 2.47 -18.18
C GLY A 118 -10.21 3.10 -17.39
N VAL A 119 -9.93 4.38 -17.61
CA VAL A 119 -8.89 5.13 -16.89
C VAL A 119 -9.16 5.16 -15.38
N ARG A 120 -10.40 5.44 -14.95
CA ARG A 120 -10.76 5.45 -13.52
C ARG A 120 -10.64 4.07 -12.87
N LEU A 121 -10.99 3.00 -13.58
CA LEU A 121 -10.83 1.64 -13.07
C LEU A 121 -9.36 1.26 -12.92
N VAL A 122 -8.52 1.64 -13.89
CA VAL A 122 -7.07 1.45 -13.79
C VAL A 122 -6.49 2.28 -12.64
N ALA A 123 -6.88 3.55 -12.53
CA ALA A 123 -6.46 4.43 -11.44
C ALA A 123 -6.88 3.87 -10.07
N LEU A 124 -8.10 3.34 -9.93
CA LEU A 124 -8.55 2.72 -8.68
C LEU A 124 -7.75 1.44 -8.37
N ALA A 125 -7.51 0.59 -9.37
CA ALA A 125 -6.79 -0.65 -9.18
C ALA A 125 -5.30 -0.44 -8.87
N LEU A 126 -4.71 0.63 -9.41
CA LEU A 126 -3.28 0.91 -9.34
C LEU A 126 -2.96 2.16 -8.51
N ASN A 127 -3.90 2.72 -7.74
CA ASN A 127 -3.72 3.99 -7.00
C ASN A 127 -2.47 3.97 -6.11
N MET A 128 -2.16 2.80 -5.52
CA MET A 128 -0.96 2.61 -4.69
C MET A 128 0.36 2.69 -5.47
N ILE A 129 0.35 2.48 -6.79
CA ILE A 129 1.56 2.46 -7.61
C ILE A 129 2.11 3.87 -7.87
N PRO A 130 1.33 4.89 -8.27
CA PRO A 130 1.84 6.26 -8.32
C PRO A 130 2.48 6.71 -6.99
N TYR A 131 1.94 6.31 -5.84
CA TYR A 131 2.52 6.64 -4.53
C TYR A 131 3.88 5.96 -4.27
N LEU A 132 4.21 4.83 -4.93
CA LEU A 132 5.58 4.28 -4.93
C LEU A 132 6.60 5.24 -5.53
N PHE A 133 6.19 5.99 -6.55
CA PHE A 133 7.10 6.74 -7.42
C PHE A 133 7.00 8.25 -7.25
N ARG A 134 5.92 8.79 -6.68
CA ARG A 134 5.84 10.21 -6.27
C ARG A 134 7.11 10.68 -5.54
N PRO A 135 7.75 9.87 -4.66
CA PRO A 135 9.04 10.23 -4.08
C PRO A 135 10.23 10.48 -4.99
N ILE A 136 10.16 10.00 -6.22
CA ILE A 136 11.25 10.08 -7.20
C ILE A 136 10.91 11.14 -8.27
N LEU A 137 9.62 11.40 -8.46
CA LEU A 137 9.10 12.22 -9.56
C LEU A 137 8.78 13.67 -9.14
N LEU A 138 8.66 13.95 -7.84
CA LEU A 138 8.40 15.27 -7.24
C LEU A 138 9.49 15.61 -6.23
#